data_AF-A0A662RLD9-F1
#
_entry.id   AF-A0A662RLD9-F1
#
_cell.length_a   1.000
_cell.length_b   1.000
_cell.length_c   1.000
_cell.angle_alpha   90.00
_cell.angle_beta   90.00
_cell.angle_gamma   90.00
#
_symmetry.space_group_name_H-M   'P 1'
#
loop_
_entity.id
_entity.type
_entity.pdbx_description
1 polymer ?
#
loop_
_entity_poly.entity_id
_entity_poly.type
_entity_poly.pdbx_seq_one_letter_code
_entity_poly.pdbx_strand_id
1 'polypeptide(L)'
;MSMGTGDYDIMTADSKTIEELGLKDLRFGDIVAITDHDNAFGRCYRKGAVTIGVVIHSDCKLAGHGPGVTTIMTSPSGKIVPKKNPDANIGKILGIGRFRKKE
;
A
#
# COMPACT_ATOMS: atom_id res chain seq x y z
N MET A 1 10.33 5.91 16.55
CA MET A 1 9.57 6.27 15.34
C MET A 1 8.11 6.03 15.65
N SER A 2 7.23 7.02 15.49
CA SER A 2 5.79 6.87 15.77
C SER A 2 5.09 6.23 14.57
N MET A 3 4.03 5.45 14.81
CA MET A 3 3.15 5.06 13.70
C MET A 3 2.55 6.32 13.07
N GLY A 4 2.52 6.37 11.74
CA GLY A 4 2.02 7.50 10.95
C GLY A 4 3.06 8.57 10.56
N THR A 5 4.29 8.51 11.07
CA THR A 5 5.37 9.46 10.67
C THR A 5 6.33 8.90 9.63
N GLY A 6 6.02 7.73 9.06
CA GLY A 6 6.81 7.12 8.00
C GLY A 6 6.03 6.02 7.29
N ASP A 7 6.64 5.48 6.25
CA ASP A 7 6.12 4.43 5.40
C ASP A 7 6.95 3.15 5.52
N TYR A 8 6.55 2.12 4.79
CA TYR A 8 7.33 0.90 4.66
C TYR A 8 7.21 0.36 3.23
N ASP A 9 8.27 -0.32 2.80
CA ASP A 9 8.47 -0.69 1.42
C ASP A 9 7.85 -2.06 1.11
N ILE A 10 7.31 -2.20 -0.10
CA ILE A 10 7.01 -3.51 -0.69
C ILE A 10 8.31 -4.07 -1.29
N MET A 11 9.02 -4.90 -0.52
CA MET A 11 10.44 -5.22 -0.77
C MET A 11 10.71 -6.44 -1.68
N THR A 12 9.74 -6.88 -2.49
CA THR A 12 9.97 -8.06 -3.34
C THR A 12 10.54 -7.68 -4.70
N ALA A 13 11.66 -8.29 -5.07
CA ALA A 13 12.22 -8.24 -6.42
C ALA A 13 11.94 -9.53 -7.23
N ASP A 14 11.20 -10.48 -6.65
CA ASP A 14 10.81 -11.71 -7.33
C ASP A 14 9.75 -11.41 -8.38
N SER A 15 10.13 -11.51 -9.65
CA SER A 15 9.28 -11.13 -10.79
C SER A 15 7.98 -11.93 -10.84
N LYS A 16 8.01 -13.19 -10.42
CA LYS A 16 6.83 -14.05 -10.37
C LYS A 16 5.83 -13.56 -9.33
N THR A 17 6.29 -13.29 -8.10
CA THR A 17 5.46 -12.69 -7.04
C THR A 17 4.90 -11.33 -7.45
N ILE A 18 5.72 -10.50 -8.09
CA ILE A 18 5.29 -9.19 -8.61
C ILE A 18 4.12 -9.33 -9.59
N GLU A 19 4.20 -10.30 -10.50
CA GLU A 19 3.14 -10.55 -11.49
C GLU A 19 1.89 -11.15 -10.85
N GLU A 20 2.03 -12.18 -10.00
CA GLU A 20 0.93 -12.86 -9.32
C GLU A 20 0.09 -11.91 -8.44
N LEU A 21 0.76 -10.96 -7.79
CA LEU A 21 0.11 -9.95 -6.94
C LEU A 21 -0.31 -8.70 -7.70
N GLY A 22 0.03 -8.58 -8.99
CA GLY A 22 -0.28 -7.41 -9.82
C GLY A 22 0.48 -6.14 -9.42
N LEU A 23 1.66 -6.29 -8.80
CA LEU A 23 2.45 -5.16 -8.28
C LEU A 23 3.13 -4.36 -9.40
N LYS A 24 3.31 -4.97 -10.57
CA LYS A 24 3.92 -4.33 -11.76
C LYS A 24 3.17 -3.07 -12.21
N ASP A 25 1.86 -3.03 -11.98
CA ASP A 25 0.99 -1.94 -12.41
C ASP A 25 0.67 -0.92 -11.31
N LEU A 26 1.35 -1.01 -10.15
CA LEU A 26 1.17 -0.07 -9.05
C LEU A 26 1.52 1.36 -9.47
N ARG A 27 0.71 2.30 -8.99
CA ARG A 27 0.85 3.72 -9.28
C ARG A 27 0.86 4.53 -7.98
N PHE A 28 1.46 5.71 -8.04
CA PHE A 28 1.34 6.69 -6.97
C PHE A 28 -0.12 6.95 -6.63
N GLY A 29 -0.43 6.87 -5.33
CA GLY A 29 -1.76 7.06 -4.80
C GLY A 29 -2.68 5.85 -4.85
N ASP A 30 -2.22 4.70 -5.37
CA ASP A 30 -3.02 3.46 -5.30
C ASP A 30 -3.22 3.04 -3.85
N ILE A 31 -4.45 2.60 -3.55
CA ILE A 31 -4.84 2.08 -2.25
C ILE A 31 -4.62 0.57 -2.27
N VAL A 32 -3.79 0.08 -1.36
CA VAL A 32 -3.38 -1.33 -1.29
C VAL A 32 -3.78 -1.93 0.05
N ALA A 33 -3.99 -3.24 0.05
CA ALA A 33 -4.17 -4.04 1.26
C ALA A 33 -2.95 -4.93 1.47
N ILE A 34 -2.41 -4.93 2.68
CA ILE A 34 -1.34 -5.82 3.11
C ILE A 34 -1.92 -6.79 4.13
N THR A 35 -1.91 -8.06 3.77
CA THR A 35 -2.41 -9.16 4.59
C THR A 35 -1.35 -9.60 5.59
N ASP A 36 -1.80 -10.12 6.72
CA ASP A 36 -0.99 -10.63 7.83
C ASP A 36 -0.05 -9.58 8.46
N HIS A 37 -0.36 -8.29 8.33
CA HIS A 37 0.39 -7.20 8.94
C HIS A 37 -0.50 -6.33 9.84
N ASP A 38 -0.08 -6.16 11.09
CA ASP A 38 -0.65 -5.24 12.06
C ASP A 38 0.24 -4.01 12.18
N ASN A 39 -0.37 -2.84 12.00
CA ASN A 39 0.28 -1.55 12.06
C ASN A 39 -0.26 -0.64 13.18
N ALA A 40 -0.88 -1.21 14.24
CA ALA A 40 -1.54 -0.43 15.29
C ALA A 40 -0.56 0.42 16.13
N PHE A 41 0.58 -0.16 16.52
CA PHE A 41 1.59 0.50 17.36
C PHE A 41 3.01 0.38 16.83
N GLY A 42 3.19 -0.44 15.80
CA GLY A 42 4.45 -0.76 15.15
C GLY A 42 4.12 -1.63 13.94
N ARG A 43 5.10 -1.93 13.10
CA ARG A 43 4.90 -2.79 11.93
C ARG A 43 5.29 -4.20 12.31
N CYS A 44 4.33 -5.10 12.41
CA CYS A 44 4.62 -6.49 12.72
C CYS A 44 3.79 -7.45 11.89
N TYR A 45 4.37 -8.62 11.62
CA TYR A 45 3.62 -9.75 11.13
C TYR A 45 2.64 -10.21 12.21
N ARG A 46 1.38 -10.30 11.85
CA ARG A 46 0.31 -10.87 12.67
C ARG A 46 -0.66 -11.57 11.75
N LYS A 47 -0.62 -12.91 11.74
CA LYS A 47 -1.51 -13.73 10.92
C LYS A 47 -2.98 -13.33 11.10
N GLY A 48 -3.67 -13.11 9.99
CA GLY A 48 -5.06 -12.68 9.93
C GLY A 48 -5.26 -11.16 10.06
N ALA A 49 -4.25 -10.38 10.42
CA ALA A 49 -4.37 -8.92 10.40
C ALA A 49 -4.44 -8.39 8.97
N VAL A 50 -5.08 -7.23 8.80
CA VAL A 50 -5.17 -6.56 7.50
C VAL A 50 -4.85 -5.09 7.69
N THR A 51 -3.92 -4.58 6.89
CA THR A 51 -3.56 -3.16 6.85
C THR A 51 -3.88 -2.56 5.49
N ILE A 52 -4.42 -1.35 5.48
CA ILE A 52 -4.69 -0.57 4.27
C ILE A 52 -3.71 0.61 4.23
N GLY A 53 -3.14 0.86 3.06
CA GLY A 53 -2.23 1.98 2.85
C GLY A 53 -2.30 2.56 1.44
N VAL A 54 -1.56 3.65 1.25
CA VAL A 54 -1.44 4.39 0.00
C VAL A 54 0.01 4.33 -0.48
N VAL A 55 0.23 4.03 -1.76
CA VAL A 55 1.56 4.05 -2.37
C VAL A 55 2.05 5.50 -2.52
N ILE A 56 3.21 5.83 -1.94
CA ILE A 56 3.73 7.21 -1.87
C ILE A 56 5.06 7.45 -2.57
N HIS A 57 5.90 6.43 -2.76
CA HIS A 57 7.15 6.55 -3.52
C HIS A 57 7.37 5.36 -4.47
N SER A 58 8.25 5.56 -5.47
CA SER A 58 8.49 4.58 -6.53
C SER A 58 9.29 3.39 -6.02
N ASP A 59 9.41 2.39 -6.89
CA ASP A 59 10.30 1.25 -6.69
C ASP A 59 11.77 1.67 -6.50
N CYS A 60 12.55 0.78 -5.88
CA CYS A 60 13.95 0.95 -5.56
C CYS A 60 14.71 -0.35 -5.84
N LYS A 61 15.89 -0.23 -6.46
CA LYS A 61 16.73 -1.40 -6.82
C LYS A 61 17.51 -1.98 -5.64
N LEU A 62 17.54 -1.30 -4.51
CA LEU A 62 18.33 -1.71 -3.35
C LEU A 62 17.57 -2.76 -2.53
N ALA A 63 18.28 -3.79 -2.08
CA ALA A 63 17.69 -4.82 -1.23
C ALA A 63 17.12 -4.21 0.06
N GLY A 64 15.92 -4.65 0.45
CA GLY A 64 15.20 -4.08 1.58
C GLY A 64 14.39 -2.81 1.24
N HIS A 65 14.33 -2.43 -0.04
CA HIS A 65 13.53 -1.31 -0.52
C HIS A 65 12.56 -1.71 -1.65
N GLY A 66 11.65 -0.80 -1.97
CA GLY A 66 10.64 -0.95 -3.03
C GLY A 66 9.63 0.19 -2.99
N PRO A 67 8.43 0.05 -3.60
CA PRO A 67 7.39 1.08 -3.48
C PRO A 67 6.95 1.28 -2.02
N GLY A 68 7.01 2.51 -1.54
CA GLY A 68 6.67 2.86 -0.16
C GLY A 68 5.18 3.01 0.07
N VAL A 69 4.69 2.53 1.20
CA VAL A 69 3.27 2.56 1.57
C VAL A 69 3.05 3.27 2.91
N THR A 70 2.27 4.35 2.88
CA THR A 70 1.78 5.02 4.09
C THR A 70 0.51 4.33 4.57
N THR A 71 0.51 3.85 5.81
CA THR A 71 -0.66 3.20 6.42
C THR A 71 -1.74 4.22 6.78
N ILE A 72 -2.99 3.91 6.45
CA ILE A 72 -4.16 4.74 6.80
C ILE A 72 -5.16 4.01 7.71
N MET A 73 -5.15 2.67 7.72
CA MET A 73 -6.05 1.85 8.52
C MET A 73 -5.43 0.49 8.79
N THR A 74 -5.71 -0.11 9.95
CA THR A 74 -5.28 -1.48 10.25
C THR A 74 -6.32 -2.18 11.11
N SER A 75 -6.43 -3.50 10.96
CA SER A 75 -7.29 -4.36 11.75
C SER A 75 -6.48 -5.55 12.27
N PRO A 76 -6.01 -5.51 13.53
CA PRO A 76 -5.29 -6.62 14.17
C PRO A 76 -6.09 -7.93 14.25
N SER A 77 -7.42 -7.83 14.14
CA SER A 77 -8.37 -8.94 14.19
C SER A 77 -8.93 -9.35 12.83
N GLY A 78 -8.44 -8.76 11.73
CA GLY A 78 -8.84 -9.17 10.37
C GLY A 78 -10.26 -8.78 9.98
N LYS A 79 -10.84 -7.74 10.59
CA LYS A 79 -12.22 -7.31 10.30
C LYS A 79 -12.36 -6.55 8.99
N ILE A 80 -11.25 -6.10 8.39
CA ILE A 80 -11.25 -5.44 7.09
C ILE A 80 -11.26 -6.51 6.01
N VAL A 81 -12.22 -6.43 5.08
CA VAL A 81 -12.31 -7.30 3.90
C VAL A 81 -11.93 -6.48 2.66
N PRO A 82 -10.71 -6.65 2.11
CA PRO A 82 -10.28 -5.93 0.92
C PRO A 82 -11.10 -6.34 -0.31
N LYS A 83 -11.49 -5.35 -1.13
CA LYS A 83 -12.11 -5.58 -2.44
C LYS A 83 -11.28 -4.88 -3.51
N LYS A 84 -10.80 -5.63 -4.50
CA LYS A 84 -10.07 -5.07 -5.64
C LYS A 84 -11.00 -4.13 -6.43
N ASN A 85 -10.50 -2.94 -6.75
CA ASN A 85 -11.19 -1.97 -7.58
C ASN A 85 -10.13 -1.25 -8.45
N PRO A 86 -10.26 -1.24 -9.80
CA PRO A 86 -9.31 -0.57 -10.68
C PRO A 86 -9.24 0.96 -10.45
N ASP A 87 -10.24 1.53 -9.78
CA ASP A 87 -10.34 2.96 -9.48
C ASP A 87 -9.89 3.32 -8.06
N ALA A 88 -9.32 2.36 -7.31
CA ALA A 88 -8.81 2.56 -5.96
C ALA A 88 -7.50 3.37 -5.95
N ASN A 89 -7.60 4.65 -6.31
CA ASN A 89 -6.50 5.61 -6.31
C ASN A 89 -6.97 6.93 -5.71
N ILE A 90 -6.24 7.46 -4.72
CA ILE A 90 -6.63 8.69 -4.02
C ILE A 90 -6.71 9.90 -4.96
N GLY A 91 -5.89 9.93 -6.00
CA GLY A 91 -5.92 10.98 -7.02
C GLY A 91 -7.26 10.99 -7.77
N LYS A 92 -7.76 9.80 -8.11
CA LYS A 92 -9.06 9.64 -8.78
C LYS A 92 -10.23 9.95 -7.85
N ILE A 93 -10.18 9.46 -6.62
CA ILE A 93 -11.24 9.68 -5.61
C ILE A 93 -11.38 11.17 -5.25
N LEU A 94 -10.26 11.87 -5.06
CA LEU A 94 -10.25 13.27 -4.63
C LEU A 94 -10.24 14.26 -5.80
N GLY A 95 -10.10 13.80 -7.05
CA GLY A 95 -9.99 14.68 -8.21
C GLY A 95 -8.72 15.54 -8.22
N ILE A 96 -7.60 14.99 -7.73
CA ILE A 96 -6.31 15.71 -7.61
C ILE A 96 -5.24 15.13 -8.54
N GLY A 97 -4.09 15.81 -8.61
CA GLY A 97 -2.98 15.42 -9.49
C GLY A 97 -3.41 15.34 -10.96
N ARG A 98 -3.09 14.23 -11.63
CA ARG A 98 -3.45 13.98 -13.04
C ARG A 98 -4.95 13.86 -13.31
N PHE A 99 -5.77 13.74 -12.27
CA PHE A 99 -7.22 13.60 -12.36
C PHE A 99 -7.97 14.92 -12.09
N ARG A 100 -7.25 16.04 -11.91
CA ARG A 100 -7.87 17.36 -11.80
C ARG A 100 -8.65 17.67 -13.07
N LYS A 101 -9.83 18.27 -12.92
CA LYS A 101 -10.52 18.89 -14.05
C LYS A 101 -9.65 20.01 -14.59
N LYS A 102 -9.51 20.07 -15.91
CA LYS A 102 -8.92 21.25 -16.56
C LYS A 102 -9.96 22.36 -16.45
N GLU A 103 -9.54 23.49 -15.91
CA GLU A 103 -10.30 24.76 -15.96
C GLU A 103 -10.39 25.26 -17.39
#